data_AF-A0A973DIH8-F1
#
_entry.id   AF-A0A973DIH8-F1
#
_cell.length_a   1.000
_cell.length_b   1.000
_cell.length_c   1.000
_cell.angle_alpha   90.00
_cell.angle_beta   90.00
_cell.angle_gamma   90.00
#
_symmetry.space_group_name_H-M   'P 1'
#
loop_
_entity.id
_entity.type
_entity.pdbx_description
1 polymer ?
#
loop_
_entity_poly.entity_id
_entity_poly.type
_entity_poly.pdbx_seq_one_letter_code
_entity_poly.pdbx_strand_id
1 'polypeptide(L)' 'DWRQWPELPAVQHNQFISVNADLLHRFTTRMLDGLTDMCGKIDVSRQQIQASK' A
#
# COMPACT_ATOMS: atom_id res chain seq x y z
N ASP A 1 9.49 9.70 9.87
CA ASP A 1 8.04 9.89 9.60
C ASP A 1 7.88 10.50 8.22
N TRP A 2 7.10 9.91 7.32
CA TRP A 2 6.92 10.42 5.95
C TRP A 2 6.05 11.68 5.89
N ARG A 3 5.29 11.95 6.96
CA ARG A 3 4.41 13.14 7.07
C ARG A 3 5.15 14.47 7.07
N GLN A 4 6.48 14.48 7.23
CA GLN A 4 7.27 15.70 7.18
C GLN A 4 7.48 16.27 5.76
N TRP A 5 7.08 15.53 4.72
CA TRP A 5 7.21 15.94 3.31
C TRP A 5 5.82 16.12 2.65
N PRO A 6 5.10 17.22 2.94
CA PRO A 6 3.74 17.45 2.44
C PRO A 6 3.64 17.60 0.91
N GLU A 7 4.76 17.80 0.22
CA GLU A 7 4.84 17.84 -1.24
C GLU A 7 4.61 16.46 -1.90
N LEU A 8 4.76 15.37 -1.14
CA LEU A 8 4.53 14.02 -1.65
C LEU A 8 3.03 13.77 -1.85
N PRO A 9 2.58 13.34 -3.05
CA PRO A 9 1.17 13.02 -3.29
C PRO A 9 0.62 11.97 -2.31
N ALA A 10 1.44 10.99 -1.92
CA ALA A 10 1.03 9.98 -0.94
C ALA A 10 0.70 10.59 0.44
N VAL A 11 1.38 11.66 0.87
CA VAL A 11 1.06 12.37 2.12
C VAL A 11 -0.24 13.15 1.97
N GLN A 12 -0.40 13.86 0.85
CA GLN A 12 -1.59 14.68 0.55
C GLN A 12 -2.87 13.85 0.51
N HIS A 13 -2.80 12.64 -0.02
CA HIS A 13 -3.95 11.74 -0.17
C HIS A 13 -4.00 10.65 0.91
N ASN A 14 -3.16 10.73 1.95
CA ASN A 14 -3.02 9.74 3.02
C ASN A 14 -2.89 8.29 2.50
N GLN A 15 -2.15 8.11 1.41
CA GLN A 15 -1.97 6.83 0.71
C GLN A 15 -0.78 6.04 1.27
N PHE A 16 -0.86 5.71 2.57
CA PHE A 16 0.12 4.86 3.24
C PHE A 16 -0.40 3.43 3.35
N ILE A 17 0.10 2.55 2.49
CA ILE A 17 -0.27 1.13 2.49
C ILE A 17 0.77 0.35 3.29
N SER A 18 0.32 -0.30 4.37
CA SER A 18 1.15 -1.23 5.15
C SER A 18 0.85 -2.68 4.76
N VAL A 19 1.89 -3.49 4.65
CA VAL A 19 1.85 -4.91 4.26
C VAL A 19 2.63 -5.75 5.27
N ASN A 20 2.31 -7.04 5.36
CA ASN A 20 3.07 -7.95 6.20
C ASN A 20 4.41 -8.30 5.54
N ALA A 21 5.50 -7.73 6.08
CA ALA A 21 6.84 -7.91 5.55
C ALA A 21 7.35 -9.37 5.64
N ASP A 22 6.91 -10.18 6.61
CA ASP A 22 7.33 -11.59 6.71
C ASP A 22 6.84 -12.41 5.51
N LEU A 23 5.62 -12.12 5.04
CA LEU A 23 5.03 -12.79 3.88
C LEU A 23 5.71 -12.37 2.58
N LEU A 24 6.11 -11.10 2.46
CA LEU A 24 6.61 -10.54 1.20
C LEU A 24 8.13 -10.58 1.04
N HIS A 25 8.90 -10.65 2.12
CA HIS A 25 10.37 -10.72 2.03
C HIS A 25 10.94 -12.15 2.11
N ARG A 26 10.10 -13.14 2.42
CA ARG A 26 10.50 -14.55 2.45
C ARG A 26 9.78 -15.32 1.35
N PHE A 27 10.53 -15.67 0.31
CA PHE A 27 10.05 -16.41 -0.87
C PHE A 27 9.65 -17.86 -0.50
N THR A 28 8.46 -17.99 0.08
CA THR A 28 7.80 -19.25 0.44
C THR A 28 6.39 -19.23 -0.13
N THR A 29 5.65 -20.33 -0.04
CA THR A 29 4.25 -20.39 -0.52
C THR A 29 3.34 -19.36 0.15
N ARG A 30 3.61 -18.99 1.41
CA ARG A 30 2.90 -17.94 2.17
C ARG A 30 3.03 -16.54 1.55
N MET A 31 3.97 -16.34 0.62
CA MET A 31 4.06 -15.10 -0.15
C MET A 31 2.80 -14.82 -0.96
N LEU A 32 2.10 -15.86 -1.40
CA LEU A 32 0.84 -15.70 -2.13
C LEU A 32 -0.20 -14.97 -1.27
N ASP A 33 -0.26 -15.27 0.04
CA ASP A 33 -1.15 -14.57 0.97
C ASP A 33 -0.78 -13.08 1.08
N GLY A 34 0.53 -12.80 1.17
CA GLY A 34 1.05 -11.43 1.21
C GLY A 34 0.76 -10.66 -0.09
N LEU A 35 0.88 -11.31 -1.24
CA LEU A 35 0.59 -10.73 -2.54
C LEU A 35 -0.90 -10.45 -2.70
N THR A 36 -1.78 -11.38 -2.30
CA THR A 36 -3.23 -11.18 -2.36
C THR A 36 -3.66 -10.00 -1.49
N ASP A 37 -3.16 -9.89 -0.25
CA ASP A 37 -3.41 -8.75 0.63
C ASP A 37 -2.90 -7.42 0.03
N MET A 38 -1.66 -7.41 -0.48
CA MET A 38 -1.07 -6.24 -1.11
C MET A 38 -1.86 -5.77 -2.33
N CYS A 39 -2.23 -6.68 -3.23
CA CYS A 39 -3.03 -6.37 -4.42
C CYS A 39 -4.39 -5.78 -4.04
N GLY A 40 -5.09 -6.37 -3.05
CA GLY A 40 -6.37 -5.83 -2.58
C GLY A 40 -6.26 -4.40 -2.03
N LYS A 41 -5.20 -4.11 -1.26
CA LYS A 41 -4.95 -2.75 -0.76
C LYS A 41 -4.64 -1.75 -1.88
N ILE A 42 -3.90 -2.17 -2.91
CA ILE A 42 -3.62 -1.34 -4.09
C ILE A 42 -4.93 -1.04 -4.85
N ASP A 43 -5.83 -2.00 -4.98
CA ASP A 43 -7.11 -1.78 -5.66
C ASP A 43 -7.99 -0.76 -4.93
N VAL A 44 -8.06 -0.84 -3.60
CA VAL A 44 -8.74 0.18 -2.79
C VAL A 44 -8.10 1.56 -2.97
N SER A 45 -6.76 1.63 -2.96
CA SER A 45 -6.02 2.88 -3.18
C SER A 45 -6.34 3.51 -4.53
N ARG A 46 -6.41 2.73 -5.60
CA ARG A 46 -6.80 3.22 -6.94
C ARG A 46 -8.18 3.88 -6.93
N GLN A 47 -9.15 3.28 -6.25
CA GLN A 47 -10.50 3.83 -6.12
C GLN A 47 -10.51 5.15 -5.34
N GLN A 48 -9.76 5.22 -4.23
CA GLN A 48 -9.64 6.42 -3.41
C GLN A 48 -8.98 7.58 -4.16
N ILE A 49 -7.86 7.31 -4.84
CA ILE A 49 -7.14 8.34 -5.62
C ILE A 49 -8.02 8.86 -6.75
N GLN A 50 -8.73 7.96 -7.46
CA GLN A 50 -9.63 8.35 -8.54
C GLN A 50 -10.81 9.21 -8.07
N ALA A 51 -11.31 8.99 -6.84
CA ALA A 51 -12.38 9.80 -6.25
C ALA A 51 -11.89 11.15 -5.69
N SER A 52 -10.60 11.24 -5.34
CA SER A 52 -9.96 12.47 -4.83
C SER A 52 -9.39 13.38 -5.91
N LYS A 53 -9.50 12.97 -7.18
CA LYS A 53 -9.09 13.73 -8.37
C LYS A 53 -10.25 14.57 -8.87
#